data_AF-A0A3A0A769-F1
#
_entry.id   AF-A0A3A0A769-F1
#
_cell.length_a   1.000
_cell.length_b   1.000
_cell.length_c   1.000
_cell.angle_alpha   90.00
_cell.angle_beta   90.00
_cell.angle_gamma   90.00
#
_symmetry.space_group_name_H-M   'P 1'
#
loop_
_entity.id
_entity.type
_entity.pdbx_description
1 polymer ?
#
loop_
_entity_poly.entity_id
_entity_poly.type
_entity_poly.pdbx_seq_one_letter_code
_entity_poly.pdbx_strand_id
1 'polypeptide(L)'
;MPGNSRKSGGRSRRAAATEEEARAAAEALALSQAAAEQGTARASAGVQALEDAAVLAAQSEATALRGAGDVDQGLAMLDISDAMAVMGAAAREVSAADVERAMEMAAMSGQMSVVGTLVDALGMPALGAFLENMGARMKDMSLYQFSRSLGAAALSEGISAAGEAVEGLGIGEVSDGLDSLAIAQQMEAESDQLAGAGLASIAQGVDELEIAERLRDAAVRAHG
;
A
#
# COMPACT_ATOMS: atom_id res chain seq x y z
N MET A 1 -50.58 -8.71 -91.76
CA MET A 1 -50.29 -9.34 -90.46
C MET A 1 -49.31 -8.46 -89.68
N PRO A 2 -49.77 -7.58 -88.79
CA PRO A 2 -48.89 -6.80 -87.92
C PRO A 2 -48.42 -7.66 -86.74
N GLY A 3 -47.14 -8.03 -86.76
CA GLY A 3 -46.53 -8.98 -85.84
C GLY A 3 -46.17 -8.38 -84.47
N ASN A 4 -46.73 -8.98 -83.42
CA ASN A 4 -46.20 -9.41 -82.10
C ASN A 4 -44.95 -8.77 -81.43
N SER A 5 -44.33 -7.68 -81.93
CA SER A 5 -43.06 -7.14 -81.40
C SER A 5 -43.16 -6.46 -80.04
N ARG A 6 -44.37 -6.05 -79.60
CA ARG A 6 -44.58 -5.40 -78.29
C ARG A 6 -44.55 -6.37 -77.10
N LYS A 7 -44.72 -7.68 -77.30
CA LYS A 7 -44.79 -8.67 -76.21
C LYS A 7 -43.42 -9.23 -75.77
N SER A 8 -42.37 -8.96 -76.54
CA SER A 8 -40.98 -9.37 -76.27
C SER A 8 -40.26 -8.38 -75.32
N GLY A 9 -40.43 -7.07 -75.54
CA GLY A 9 -39.78 -6.04 -74.70
C GLY A 9 -40.22 -6.03 -73.24
N GLY A 10 -41.49 -6.37 -72.96
CA GLY A 10 -42.00 -6.44 -71.58
C GLY A 10 -41.41 -7.61 -70.77
N ARG A 11 -41.07 -8.72 -71.41
CA ARG A 11 -40.44 -9.88 -70.73
C ARG A 11 -38.97 -9.63 -70.41
N SER A 12 -38.24 -8.98 -71.32
CA SER A 12 -36.84 -8.62 -71.09
C SER A 12 -36.67 -7.58 -69.98
N ARG A 13 -37.55 -6.57 -69.89
CA ARG A 13 -37.51 -5.59 -68.78
C ARG A 13 -37.85 -6.21 -67.42
N ARG A 14 -38.80 -7.14 -67.38
CA ARG A 14 -39.16 -7.84 -66.13
C ARG A 14 -38.02 -8.74 -65.65
N ALA A 15 -37.33 -9.44 -66.56
CA ALA A 15 -36.18 -10.26 -66.22
C ALA A 15 -34.99 -9.42 -65.71
N ALA A 16 -34.71 -8.28 -66.34
CA ALA A 16 -33.66 -7.36 -65.87
C ALA A 16 -33.97 -6.79 -64.48
N ALA A 17 -35.22 -6.40 -64.22
CA ALA A 17 -35.64 -5.92 -62.90
C ALA A 17 -35.47 -7.00 -61.81
N THR A 18 -35.84 -8.26 -62.10
CA THR A 18 -35.67 -9.36 -61.14
C THR A 18 -34.21 -9.71 -60.86
N GLU A 19 -33.31 -9.52 -61.83
CA GLU A 19 -31.87 -9.78 -61.65
C GLU A 19 -31.21 -8.68 -60.81
N GLU A 20 -31.61 -7.42 -61.03
CA GLU A 20 -31.19 -6.28 -60.24
C GLU A 20 -31.67 -6.38 -58.78
N GLU A 21 -32.95 -6.75 -58.56
CA GLU A 21 -33.53 -7.02 -57.23
C GLU A 21 -32.79 -8.15 -56.51
N ALA A 22 -32.50 -9.26 -57.20
CA ALA A 22 -31.75 -10.38 -56.62
C ALA A 22 -30.32 -9.98 -56.25
N ARG A 23 -29.65 -9.17 -57.06
CA ARG A 23 -28.31 -8.65 -56.77
C ARG A 23 -28.32 -7.72 -55.56
N ALA A 24 -29.28 -6.81 -55.47
CA ALA A 24 -29.43 -5.91 -54.33
C ALA A 24 -29.74 -6.70 -53.04
N ALA A 25 -30.56 -7.74 -53.11
CA ALA A 25 -30.83 -8.62 -51.98
C ALA A 25 -29.57 -9.37 -51.50
N ALA A 26 -28.76 -9.88 -52.43
CA ALA A 26 -27.51 -10.56 -52.10
C ALA A 26 -26.49 -9.61 -51.45
N GLU A 27 -26.37 -8.38 -51.95
CA GLU A 27 -25.50 -7.35 -51.36
C GLU A 27 -25.97 -6.95 -49.95
N ALA A 28 -27.28 -6.74 -49.77
CA ALA A 28 -27.84 -6.45 -48.45
C ALA A 28 -27.61 -7.59 -47.45
N LEU A 29 -27.69 -8.85 -47.88
CA LEU A 29 -27.37 -10.00 -47.02
C LEU A 29 -25.89 -10.06 -46.66
N ALA A 30 -24.99 -9.79 -47.60
CA ALA A 30 -23.55 -9.76 -47.32
C ALA A 30 -23.18 -8.65 -46.32
N LEU A 31 -23.76 -7.46 -46.49
CA LEU A 31 -23.58 -6.34 -45.55
C LEU A 31 -24.20 -6.65 -44.18
N SER A 32 -25.35 -7.34 -44.15
CA SER A 32 -25.97 -7.81 -42.91
C SER A 32 -25.06 -8.76 -42.15
N GLN A 33 -24.46 -9.75 -42.82
CA GLN A 33 -23.53 -10.70 -42.19
C GLN A 33 -22.29 -9.99 -41.65
N ALA A 34 -21.68 -9.10 -42.45
CA ALA A 34 -20.52 -8.33 -42.02
C ALA A 34 -20.82 -7.45 -40.80
N ALA A 35 -21.97 -6.77 -40.78
CA ALA A 35 -22.41 -5.96 -39.63
C ALA A 35 -22.66 -6.83 -38.39
N ALA A 36 -23.23 -8.03 -38.54
CA ALA A 36 -23.44 -8.95 -37.43
C ALA A 36 -22.12 -9.48 -36.84
N GLU A 37 -21.16 -9.83 -37.70
CA GLU A 37 -19.83 -10.27 -37.27
C GLU A 37 -19.09 -9.15 -36.52
N GLN A 38 -19.14 -7.92 -37.03
CA GLN A 38 -18.55 -6.76 -36.34
C GLN A 38 -19.23 -6.50 -34.99
N GLY A 39 -20.57 -6.51 -34.97
CA GLY A 39 -21.34 -6.23 -33.77
C GLY A 39 -21.12 -7.27 -32.68
N THR A 40 -21.09 -8.57 -33.03
CA THR A 40 -20.77 -9.64 -32.08
C THR A 40 -19.33 -9.55 -31.56
N ALA A 41 -18.36 -9.23 -32.42
CA ALA A 41 -16.97 -9.06 -32.02
C ALA A 41 -16.79 -7.87 -31.06
N ARG A 42 -17.42 -6.72 -31.35
CA ARG A 42 -17.40 -5.53 -30.49
C ARG A 42 -18.07 -5.77 -29.15
N ALA A 43 -19.24 -6.40 -29.15
CA ALA A 43 -19.94 -6.73 -27.91
C ALA A 43 -19.11 -7.69 -27.04
N SER A 44 -18.48 -8.70 -27.65
CA SER A 44 -17.61 -9.64 -26.93
C SER A 44 -16.37 -8.95 -26.36
N ALA A 45 -15.72 -8.08 -27.14
CA ALA A 45 -14.59 -7.29 -26.65
C ALA A 45 -15.00 -6.35 -25.51
N GLY A 46 -16.20 -5.77 -25.58
CA GLY A 46 -16.74 -4.95 -24.51
C GLY A 46 -17.02 -5.73 -23.22
N VAL A 47 -17.55 -6.96 -23.32
CA VAL A 47 -17.72 -7.85 -22.16
C VAL A 47 -16.37 -8.20 -21.54
N GLN A 48 -15.37 -8.54 -22.35
CA GLN A 48 -14.01 -8.82 -21.85
C GLN A 48 -13.43 -7.61 -21.11
N ALA A 49 -13.59 -6.40 -21.65
CA ALA A 49 -13.13 -5.18 -20.99
C ALA A 49 -13.83 -4.93 -19.64
N LEU A 50 -15.10 -5.31 -19.48
CA LEU A 50 -15.80 -5.26 -18.19
C LEU A 50 -15.25 -6.28 -17.19
N GLU A 51 -14.91 -7.49 -17.64
CA GLU A 51 -14.28 -8.51 -16.80
C GLU A 51 -12.90 -8.05 -16.32
N ASP A 52 -12.09 -7.52 -17.24
CA ASP A 52 -10.76 -6.98 -16.93
C ASP A 52 -10.84 -5.80 -15.95
N ALA A 53 -11.81 -4.90 -16.15
CA ALA A 53 -12.10 -3.81 -15.22
C ALA A 53 -12.45 -4.33 -13.82
N ALA A 54 -13.33 -5.33 -13.71
CA ALA A 54 -13.73 -5.90 -12.43
C ALA A 54 -12.56 -6.57 -11.70
N VAL A 55 -11.68 -7.26 -12.42
CA VAL A 55 -10.45 -7.83 -11.84
C VAL A 55 -9.54 -6.71 -11.33
N LEU A 56 -9.35 -5.65 -12.09
CA LEU A 56 -8.50 -4.53 -11.70
C LEU A 56 -9.04 -3.79 -10.47
N ALA A 57 -10.37 -3.60 -10.38
CA ALA A 57 -11.02 -3.03 -9.20
C ALA A 57 -10.77 -3.87 -7.94
N ALA A 58 -10.91 -5.20 -8.04
CA ALA A 58 -10.63 -6.09 -6.91
C ALA A 58 -9.15 -6.05 -6.47
N GLN A 59 -8.23 -5.93 -7.43
CA GLN A 59 -6.81 -5.78 -7.13
C GLN A 59 -6.49 -4.41 -6.50
N SER A 60 -7.15 -3.34 -6.95
CA SER A 60 -7.07 -2.01 -6.34
C SER A 60 -7.47 -2.07 -4.87
N GLU A 61 -8.65 -2.63 -4.57
CA GLU A 61 -9.14 -2.77 -3.19
C GLU A 61 -8.17 -3.57 -2.31
N ALA A 62 -7.68 -4.71 -2.81
CA ALA A 62 -6.70 -5.53 -2.08
C ALA A 62 -5.36 -4.83 -1.87
N THR A 63 -4.97 -3.90 -2.74
CA THR A 63 -3.76 -3.08 -2.61
C THR A 63 -3.98 -1.95 -1.62
N ALA A 64 -5.15 -1.30 -1.66
CA ALA A 64 -5.53 -0.27 -0.71
C ALA A 64 -5.58 -0.80 0.72
N LEU A 65 -6.17 -1.99 0.92
CA LEU A 65 -6.23 -2.63 2.24
C LEU A 65 -4.82 -2.96 2.79
N ARG A 66 -3.90 -3.40 1.93
CA ARG A 66 -2.51 -3.63 2.33
C ARG A 66 -1.82 -2.31 2.68
N GLY A 67 -1.94 -1.29 1.82
CA GLY A 67 -1.33 0.01 2.08
C GLY A 67 -1.85 0.66 3.37
N ALA A 68 -3.14 0.54 3.67
CA ALA A 68 -3.70 0.99 4.95
C ALA A 68 -3.11 0.22 6.15
N GLY A 69 -2.95 -1.10 6.02
CA GLY A 69 -2.32 -1.93 7.05
C GLY A 69 -0.86 -1.57 7.31
N ASP A 70 -0.10 -1.29 6.26
CA ASP A 70 1.31 -0.88 6.36
C ASP A 70 1.43 0.51 7.03
N VAL A 71 0.54 1.45 6.71
CA VAL A 71 0.46 2.74 7.43
C VAL A 71 0.15 2.55 8.91
N ASP A 72 -0.86 1.74 9.24
CA ASP A 72 -1.23 1.49 10.64
C ASP A 72 -0.09 0.81 11.42
N GLN A 73 0.58 -0.16 10.80
CA GLN A 73 1.76 -0.81 11.38
C GLN A 73 2.90 0.19 11.60
N GLY A 74 3.19 1.02 10.60
CA GLY A 74 4.23 2.03 10.69
C GLY A 74 3.96 3.06 11.80
N LEU A 75 2.72 3.53 11.95
CA LEU A 75 2.31 4.41 13.05
C LEU A 75 2.48 3.72 14.41
N ALA A 76 2.10 2.45 14.54
CA ALA A 76 2.29 1.71 15.79
C ALA A 76 3.79 1.56 16.15
N MET A 77 4.66 1.43 15.15
CA MET A 77 6.11 1.41 15.37
C MET A 77 6.62 2.77 15.85
N LEU A 78 6.12 3.88 15.30
CA LEU A 78 6.47 5.22 15.77
C LEU A 78 6.07 5.46 17.24
N ASP A 79 4.87 5.01 17.63
CA ASP A 79 4.43 5.05 19.03
C ASP A 79 5.36 4.24 19.95
N ILE A 80 5.82 3.07 19.48
CA ILE A 80 6.79 2.25 20.21
C ILE A 80 8.14 2.97 20.32
N SER A 81 8.64 3.60 19.26
CA SER A 81 9.90 4.35 19.32
C SER A 81 9.82 5.53 20.28
N ASP A 82 8.68 6.23 20.33
CA ASP A 82 8.45 7.32 21.30
C ASP A 82 8.47 6.80 22.74
N ALA A 83 7.81 5.67 23.01
CA ALA A 83 7.85 5.04 24.32
C ALA A 83 9.28 4.63 24.71
N MET A 84 10.08 4.14 23.75
CA MET A 84 11.49 3.81 23.97
C MET A 84 12.32 5.05 24.27
N ALA A 85 12.11 6.17 23.57
CA ALA A 85 12.78 7.43 23.86
C ALA A 85 12.49 7.91 25.30
N VAL A 86 11.23 7.81 25.75
CA VAL A 86 10.83 8.14 27.13
C VAL A 86 11.52 7.21 28.14
N MET A 87 11.55 5.90 27.90
CA MET A 87 12.24 4.94 28.77
C MET A 87 13.75 5.18 28.82
N GLY A 88 14.36 5.50 27.68
CA GLY A 88 15.78 5.84 27.57
C GLY A 88 16.11 7.09 28.39
N ALA A 89 15.28 8.14 28.31
CA ALA A 89 15.42 9.36 29.10
C ALA A 89 15.29 9.08 30.61
N ALA A 90 14.29 8.30 31.03
CA ALA A 90 14.10 7.93 32.42
C ALA A 90 15.30 7.12 32.97
N ALA A 91 15.83 6.16 32.20
CA ALA A 91 17.02 5.40 32.58
C ALA A 91 18.26 6.29 32.74
N ARG A 92 18.40 7.30 31.88
CA ARG A 92 19.49 8.29 31.95
C ARG A 92 19.39 9.16 33.20
N GLU A 93 18.18 9.62 33.55
CA GLU A 93 17.94 10.41 34.76
C GLU A 93 18.26 9.61 36.03
N VAL A 94 17.81 8.35 36.10
CA VAL A 94 18.13 7.45 37.21
C VAL A 94 19.65 7.23 37.32
N SER A 95 20.33 7.01 36.20
CA SER A 95 21.80 6.86 36.16
C SER A 95 22.52 8.11 36.69
N ALA A 96 22.11 9.31 36.28
CA ALA A 96 22.70 10.57 36.74
C ALA A 96 22.56 10.75 38.26
N ALA A 97 21.38 10.46 38.81
CA ALA A 97 21.14 10.53 40.24
C ALA A 97 21.95 9.48 41.04
N ASP A 98 22.15 8.28 40.49
CA ASP A 98 23.01 7.25 41.09
C ASP A 98 24.49 7.64 41.08
N VAL A 99 24.99 8.28 40.01
CA VAL A 99 26.37 8.79 39.94
C VAL A 99 26.60 9.87 40.99
N GLU A 100 25.67 10.82 41.14
CA GLU A 100 25.78 11.89 42.13
C GLU A 100 25.88 11.31 43.56
N ARG A 101 24.99 10.38 43.92
CA ARG A 101 25.03 9.68 45.21
C ARG A 101 26.32 8.89 45.41
N ALA A 102 26.81 8.21 44.38
CA ALA A 102 28.08 7.47 44.45
C ALA A 102 29.26 8.42 44.70
N MET A 103 29.29 9.58 44.03
CA MET A 103 30.33 10.59 44.23
C MET A 103 30.29 11.20 45.64
N GLU A 104 29.09 11.48 46.16
CA GLU A 104 28.91 11.99 47.52
C GLU A 104 29.43 10.98 48.56
N MET A 105 29.08 9.70 48.41
CA MET A 105 29.56 8.64 49.29
C MET A 105 31.08 8.43 49.19
N ALA A 106 31.65 8.53 48.00
CA ALA A 106 33.10 8.44 47.80
C ALA A 106 33.82 9.61 48.51
N ALA A 107 33.27 10.82 48.45
CA ALA A 107 33.80 11.98 49.15
C ALA A 107 33.74 11.81 50.67
N MET A 108 32.61 11.36 51.21
CA MET A 108 32.46 11.06 52.64
C MET A 108 33.43 9.96 53.10
N SER A 109 33.64 8.91 52.29
CA SER A 109 34.63 7.86 52.56
C SER A 109 36.05 8.45 52.71
N GLY A 110 36.45 9.34 51.80
CA GLY A 110 37.74 10.02 51.87
C GLY A 110 37.88 10.87 53.14
N GLN A 111 36.83 11.60 53.51
CA GLN A 111 36.79 12.38 54.76
C GLN A 111 36.91 11.48 55.99
N MET A 112 36.20 10.34 56.04
CA MET A 112 36.29 9.40 57.17
C MET A 112 37.65 8.76 57.31
N SER A 113 38.34 8.48 56.20
CA SER A 113 39.72 8.01 56.22
C SER A 113 40.66 9.03 56.87
N VAL A 114 40.55 10.32 56.50
CA VAL A 114 41.37 11.40 57.08
C VAL A 114 41.08 11.57 58.58
N VAL A 115 39.80 11.56 58.98
CA VAL A 115 39.42 11.65 60.40
C VAL A 115 39.92 10.43 61.18
N GLY A 116 39.87 9.23 60.58
CA GLY A 116 40.43 8.01 61.15
C GLY A 116 41.91 8.14 61.49
N THR A 117 42.72 8.66 60.55
CA THR A 117 44.16 8.92 60.78
C THR A 117 44.39 9.95 61.88
N LEU A 118 43.59 11.01 61.95
CA LEU A 118 43.73 12.05 62.98
C LEU A 118 43.40 11.50 64.37
N VAL A 119 42.34 10.72 64.50
CA VAL A 119 41.91 10.10 65.76
C VAL A 119 42.92 9.06 66.24
N ASP A 120 43.51 8.30 65.33
CA ASP A 120 44.60 7.37 65.65
C ASP A 120 45.81 8.13 66.21
N ALA A 121 46.20 9.25 65.59
CA ALA A 121 47.29 10.11 66.07
C ALA A 121 47.02 10.75 67.45
N LEU A 122 45.75 10.91 67.85
CA LEU A 122 45.34 11.38 69.18
C LEU A 122 45.34 10.27 70.25
N GLY A 123 45.82 9.06 69.92
CA GLY A 123 45.92 7.94 70.85
C GLY A 123 44.61 7.16 71.01
N MET A 124 43.71 7.21 70.02
CA MET A 124 42.44 6.49 70.02
C MET A 124 42.36 5.45 68.88
N PRO A 125 43.24 4.42 68.87
CA PRO A 125 43.42 3.54 67.72
C PRO A 125 42.19 2.69 67.38
N ALA A 126 41.38 2.31 68.38
CA ALA A 126 40.14 1.57 68.13
C ALA A 126 39.11 2.39 67.33
N LEU A 127 39.03 3.70 67.60
CA LEU A 127 38.13 4.60 66.86
C LEU A 127 38.70 4.91 65.47
N GLY A 128 40.03 5.06 65.35
CA GLY A 128 40.71 5.18 64.06
C GLY A 128 40.42 3.99 63.13
N ALA A 129 40.62 2.77 63.62
CA ALA A 129 40.34 1.54 62.87
C ALA A 129 38.87 1.37 62.49
N PHE A 130 37.94 1.79 63.36
CA PHE A 130 36.51 1.79 63.05
C PHE A 130 36.17 2.74 61.89
N LEU A 131 36.70 3.97 61.92
CA LEU A 131 36.47 4.98 60.88
C LEU A 131 37.09 4.56 59.55
N GLU A 132 38.27 3.95 59.56
CA GLU A 132 38.90 3.39 58.37
C GLU A 132 38.04 2.29 57.74
N ASN A 133 37.54 1.34 58.53
CA ASN A 133 36.67 0.27 58.04
C ASN A 133 35.33 0.82 57.50
N MET A 134 34.74 1.80 58.18
CA MET A 134 33.54 2.47 57.69
C MET A 134 33.80 3.18 56.36
N GLY A 135 34.93 3.89 56.25
CA GLY A 135 35.38 4.53 55.02
C GLY A 135 35.56 3.53 53.88
N ALA A 136 36.20 2.38 54.13
CA ALA A 136 36.36 1.31 53.15
C ALA A 136 35.00 0.77 52.68
N ARG A 137 34.07 0.51 53.60
CA ARG A 137 32.72 0.03 53.26
C ARG A 137 31.92 1.04 52.43
N MET A 138 32.00 2.33 52.77
CA MET A 138 31.36 3.39 51.98
C MET A 138 31.95 3.47 50.56
N LYS A 139 33.27 3.32 50.43
CA LYS A 139 33.95 3.24 49.13
C LYS A 139 33.44 2.05 48.31
N ASP A 140 33.36 0.86 48.88
CA ASP A 140 32.86 -0.33 48.18
C ASP A 140 31.41 -0.14 47.71
N MET A 141 30.55 0.42 48.57
CA MET A 141 29.18 0.76 48.18
C MET A 141 29.14 1.83 47.07
N SER A 142 30.05 2.80 47.07
CA SER A 142 30.12 3.82 46.02
C SER A 142 30.53 3.23 44.67
N LEU A 143 31.51 2.31 44.65
CA LEU A 143 31.93 1.60 43.45
C LEU A 143 30.81 0.72 42.90
N TYR A 144 30.05 0.06 43.78
CA TYR A 144 28.88 -0.71 43.38
C TYR A 144 27.80 0.18 42.72
N GLN A 145 27.46 1.33 43.32
CA GLN A 145 26.50 2.26 42.72
C GLN A 145 26.99 2.83 41.39
N PHE A 146 28.29 3.14 41.27
CA PHE A 146 28.87 3.60 40.02
C PHE A 146 28.82 2.54 38.90
N SER A 147 29.10 1.28 39.22
CA SER A 147 28.96 0.18 38.26
C SER A 147 27.51 0.01 37.80
N ARG A 148 26.56 0.13 38.73
CA ARG A 148 25.12 0.09 38.42
C ARG A 148 24.69 1.26 37.54
N SER A 149 25.18 2.48 37.79
CA SER A 149 24.84 3.66 36.99
C SER A 149 25.40 3.57 35.57
N LEU A 150 26.61 3.03 35.40
CA LEU A 150 27.18 2.73 34.08
C LEU A 150 26.32 1.72 33.32
N GLY A 151 25.83 0.67 34.00
CA GLY A 151 24.90 -0.28 33.41
C GLY A 151 23.59 0.37 32.96
N ALA A 152 23.02 1.28 33.77
CA ALA A 152 21.83 2.04 33.41
C ALA A 152 22.06 3.00 32.22
N ALA A 153 23.25 3.62 32.14
CA ALA A 153 23.64 4.47 31.02
C ALA A 153 23.77 3.67 29.72
N ALA A 154 24.46 2.52 29.75
CA ALA A 154 24.58 1.63 28.61
C ALA A 154 23.21 1.08 28.15
N LEU A 155 22.31 0.78 29.10
CA LEU A 155 20.93 0.39 28.79
C LEU A 155 20.15 1.54 28.13
N SER A 156 20.27 2.76 28.65
CA SER A 156 19.63 3.95 28.06
C SER A 156 20.09 4.19 26.61
N GLU A 157 21.39 4.04 26.35
CA GLU A 157 21.96 4.12 25.00
C GLU A 157 21.42 3.02 24.08
N GLY A 158 21.39 1.77 24.54
CA GLY A 158 20.84 0.65 23.79
C GLY A 158 19.35 0.82 23.47
N ILE A 159 18.55 1.32 24.42
CA ILE A 159 17.13 1.63 24.21
C ILE A 159 16.98 2.76 23.19
N SER A 160 17.80 3.80 23.26
CA SER A 160 17.74 4.93 22.33
C SER A 160 18.06 4.47 20.90
N ALA A 161 19.14 3.71 20.71
CA ALA A 161 19.52 3.18 19.40
C ALA A 161 18.47 2.21 18.84
N ALA A 162 17.86 1.37 19.68
CA ALA A 162 16.77 0.51 19.25
C ALA A 162 15.49 1.30 18.91
N GLY A 163 15.22 2.39 19.64
CA GLY A 163 14.13 3.32 19.33
C GLY A 163 14.30 3.98 17.97
N GLU A 164 15.50 4.50 17.66
CA GLU A 164 15.83 5.07 16.34
C GLU A 164 15.67 4.05 15.20
N ALA A 165 16.06 2.78 15.44
CA ALA A 165 15.88 1.72 14.46
C ALA A 165 14.39 1.41 14.21
N VAL A 166 13.59 1.35 15.27
CA VAL A 166 12.14 1.15 15.18
C VAL A 166 11.45 2.33 14.50
N GLU A 167 11.86 3.56 14.81
CA GLU A 167 11.38 4.78 14.16
C GLU A 167 11.63 4.72 12.65
N GLY A 168 12.85 4.38 12.25
CA GLY A 168 13.21 4.26 10.83
C GLY A 168 12.38 3.22 10.10
N LEU A 169 12.11 2.06 10.71
CA LEU A 169 11.19 1.06 10.17
C LEU A 169 9.76 1.60 10.10
N GLY A 170 9.28 2.29 11.13
CA GLY A 170 7.95 2.89 11.15
C GLY A 170 7.73 3.91 10.04
N ILE A 171 8.72 4.79 9.79
CA ILE A 171 8.69 5.73 8.66
C ILE A 171 8.66 4.98 7.32
N GLY A 172 9.44 3.90 7.20
CA GLY A 172 9.47 3.05 6.01
C GLY A 172 8.10 2.44 5.69
N GLU A 173 7.47 1.79 6.66
CA GLU A 173 6.14 1.17 6.50
C GLU A 173 5.06 2.20 6.17
N VAL A 174 5.08 3.39 6.80
CA VAL A 174 4.15 4.49 6.43
C VAL A 174 4.37 4.92 4.98
N SER A 175 5.63 5.05 4.54
CA SER A 175 5.94 5.43 3.15
C SER A 175 5.45 4.38 2.16
N ASP A 176 5.77 3.11 2.39
CA ASP A 176 5.38 1.99 1.52
C ASP A 176 3.84 1.84 1.46
N GLY A 177 3.17 2.05 2.59
CA GLY A 177 1.72 2.05 2.68
C GLY A 177 1.08 3.19 1.89
N LEU A 178 1.64 4.40 1.94
CA LEU A 178 1.18 5.54 1.14
C LEU A 178 1.38 5.32 -0.37
N ASP A 179 2.52 4.75 -0.77
CA ASP A 179 2.77 4.39 -2.18
C ASP A 179 1.78 3.33 -2.67
N SER A 180 1.48 2.33 -1.84
CA SER A 180 0.48 1.30 -2.15
C SER A 180 -0.93 1.89 -2.28
N LEU A 181 -1.31 2.85 -1.43
CA LEU A 181 -2.58 3.57 -1.54
C LEU A 181 -2.67 4.40 -2.83
N ALA A 182 -1.57 5.06 -3.23
CA ALA A 182 -1.52 5.80 -4.48
C ALA A 182 -1.66 4.88 -5.72
N ILE A 183 -0.99 3.72 -5.70
CA ILE A 183 -1.12 2.70 -6.74
C ILE A 183 -2.57 2.20 -6.81
N ALA A 184 -3.19 1.90 -5.66
CA ALA A 184 -4.58 1.45 -5.62
C ALA A 184 -5.53 2.48 -6.24
N GLN A 185 -5.38 3.77 -5.92
CA GLN A 185 -6.19 4.84 -6.53
C GLN A 185 -6.02 4.92 -8.04
N GLN A 186 -4.79 4.74 -8.55
CA GLN A 186 -4.55 4.69 -9.99
C GLN A 186 -5.26 3.49 -10.63
N MET A 187 -5.17 2.30 -10.02
CA MET A 187 -5.82 1.09 -10.51
C MET A 187 -7.35 1.21 -10.52
N GLU A 188 -7.93 1.88 -9.52
CA GLU A 188 -9.37 2.18 -9.48
C GLU A 188 -9.80 3.05 -10.67
N ALA A 189 -9.06 4.15 -10.92
CA ALA A 189 -9.34 5.04 -12.05
C ALA A 189 -9.19 4.33 -13.41
N GLU A 190 -8.18 3.48 -13.56
CA GLU A 190 -7.99 2.66 -14.76
C GLU A 190 -9.10 1.63 -14.94
N SER A 191 -9.58 1.03 -13.84
CA SER A 191 -10.72 0.11 -13.85
C SER A 191 -12.00 0.81 -14.33
N ASP A 192 -12.30 1.99 -13.80
CA ASP A 192 -13.46 2.79 -14.22
C ASP A 192 -13.39 3.15 -15.72
N GLN A 193 -12.20 3.50 -16.20
CA GLN A 193 -11.98 3.79 -17.61
C GLN A 193 -12.22 2.56 -18.49
N LEU A 194 -11.69 1.39 -18.12
CA LEU A 194 -11.91 0.13 -18.82
C LEU A 194 -13.39 -0.25 -18.82
N ALA A 195 -14.07 -0.09 -17.69
CA ALA A 195 -15.50 -0.35 -17.56
C ALA A 195 -16.32 0.52 -18.53
N GLY A 196 -16.02 1.83 -18.56
CA GLY A 196 -16.66 2.76 -19.48
C GLY A 196 -16.43 2.42 -20.96
N ALA A 197 -15.19 2.06 -21.32
CA ALA A 197 -14.86 1.62 -22.68
C ALA A 197 -15.54 0.30 -23.07
N GLY A 198 -15.67 -0.63 -22.12
CA GLY A 198 -16.40 -1.88 -22.28
C GLY A 198 -17.88 -1.65 -22.58
N LEU A 199 -18.55 -0.82 -21.77
CA LEU A 199 -19.95 -0.44 -21.99
C LEU A 199 -20.16 0.23 -23.35
N ALA A 200 -19.28 1.16 -23.73
CA ALA A 200 -19.36 1.83 -25.03
C ALA A 200 -19.20 0.84 -26.20
N SER A 201 -18.32 -0.16 -26.07
CA SER A 201 -18.10 -1.19 -27.09
C SER A 201 -19.29 -2.13 -27.22
N ILE A 202 -19.93 -2.50 -26.10
CA ILE A 202 -21.19 -3.26 -26.10
C ILE A 202 -22.29 -2.48 -26.81
N ALA A 203 -22.48 -1.19 -26.47
CA ALA A 203 -23.50 -0.36 -27.10
C ALA A 203 -23.30 -0.26 -28.63
N GLN A 204 -22.08 0.01 -29.08
CA GLN A 204 -21.74 0.01 -30.51
C GLN A 204 -22.00 -1.35 -31.17
N GLY A 205 -21.66 -2.44 -30.49
CA GLY A 205 -21.91 -3.79 -30.99
C GLY A 205 -23.41 -4.09 -31.16
N VAL A 206 -24.24 -3.62 -30.24
CA VAL A 206 -25.72 -3.74 -30.32
C VAL A 206 -26.27 -2.93 -31.50
N ASP A 207 -25.79 -1.70 -31.70
CA ASP A 207 -26.20 -0.87 -32.84
C ASP A 207 -25.85 -1.54 -34.19
N GLU A 208 -24.66 -2.15 -34.29
CA GLU A 208 -24.22 -2.91 -35.47
C GLU A 208 -25.09 -4.14 -35.73
N LEU A 209 -25.51 -4.84 -34.68
CA LEU A 209 -26.45 -5.96 -34.78
C LEU A 209 -27.85 -5.52 -35.23
N GLU A 210 -28.33 -4.36 -34.78
CA GLU A 210 -29.59 -3.79 -35.24
C GLU A 210 -29.53 -3.42 -36.73
N ILE A 211 -28.41 -2.83 -37.18
CA ILE A 211 -28.16 -2.55 -38.60
C ILE A 211 -28.17 -3.85 -39.41
N ALA A 212 -27.50 -4.89 -38.92
CA ALA A 212 -27.48 -6.20 -39.55
C ALA A 212 -28.90 -6.77 -39.74
N GLU A 213 -29.74 -6.69 -38.72
CA GLU A 213 -31.13 -7.15 -38.78
C GLU A 213 -31.95 -6.36 -39.80
N ARG A 214 -31.85 -5.03 -39.82
CA ARG A 214 -32.56 -4.17 -40.79
C ARG A 214 -32.15 -4.48 -42.23
N LEU A 215 -30.86 -4.74 -42.48
CA LEU A 215 -30.35 -5.13 -43.81
C LEU A 215 -30.86 -6.52 -44.23
N ARG A 216 -30.89 -7.48 -43.30
CA ARG A 216 -31.46 -8.81 -43.53
C ARG A 216 -32.94 -8.72 -43.93
N ASP A 217 -33.72 -7.93 -43.20
CA ASP A 217 -35.15 -7.74 -43.48
C ASP A 217 -35.39 -7.06 -44.84
N ALA A 218 -34.53 -6.12 -45.22
CA ALA A 218 -34.57 -5.51 -46.54
C ALA A 218 -34.28 -6.53 -47.66
N ALA A 219 -33.28 -7.41 -47.47
CA ALA A 219 -32.97 -8.49 -48.41
C ALA A 219 -34.14 -9.48 -48.56
N VAL A 220 -34.79 -9.86 -47.45
CA VAL A 220 -35.97 -10.76 -47.47
C VAL A 220 -37.14 -10.12 -48.22
N ARG A 221 -37.43 -8.83 -47.99
CA ARG A 221 -38.50 -8.11 -48.70
C ARG A 221 -38.23 -7.92 -50.19
N ALA A 222 -36.96 -7.79 -50.60
CA ALA A 222 -36.61 -7.70 -52.01
C ALA A 222 -36.78 -9.04 -52.76
N HIS A 223 -36.85 -10.16 -52.03
CA HIS A 223 -36.94 -11.50 -52.60
C HIS A 223 -38.36 -12.11 -52.61
N GLY A 224 -39.28 -11.60 -51.80
CA GLY A 224 -40.66 -12.11 -51.65
C GLY A 224 -41.68 -11.29 -52.42
#